data_AF-A0A2V5L4T1-F1
#
_entry.id   AF-A0A2V5L4T1-F1
#
_cell.length_a   1.000
_cell.length_b   1.000
_cell.length_c   1.000
_cell.angle_alpha   90.00
_cell.angle_beta   90.00
_cell.angle_gamma   90.00
#
_symmetry.space_group_name_H-M   'P 1'
#
loop_
_entity.id
_entity.type
_entity.pdbx_description
1 polymer ?
#
loop_
_entity_poly.entity_id
_entity_poly.type
_entity_poly.pdbx_seq_one_letter_code
_entity_poly.pdbx_strand_id
1 'polypeptide(L)'
;MKYTLRVLSAVAGLCFLGTICFLLWPKELKERLGDDVFKLTYQFLLLVVIGGALSVVYQEFQRHRDDEAKQREQDAARREAERVLQRQFLADLLEVYQAAMKVRRLLQAKAREHIPATTVMLVHANPYEEQMLALLDVHLDFQSLESRAETISLSRPITAKLAANPRSIDKYFNEIVSEYADHFSAFTGQPPTRQLNELGHVADFIAKYNPESTFAIAFRKPFRAAVATLQGVIIQRSGYT
;
A
#
# COMPACT_ATOMS: atom_id res chain seq x y z
N MET A 1 -13.15 4.76 -37.37
CA MET A 1 -14.45 4.62 -36.69
C MET A 1 -15.17 5.93 -36.38
N LYS A 2 -14.50 7.02 -35.93
CA LYS A 2 -15.22 8.27 -35.58
C LYS A 2 -15.91 8.99 -36.77
N TYR A 3 -15.35 8.90 -37.98
CA TYR A 3 -15.91 9.54 -39.18
C TYR A 3 -17.15 8.84 -39.72
N THR A 4 -17.17 7.50 -39.74
CA THR A 4 -18.31 6.71 -40.21
C THR A 4 -19.53 6.91 -39.31
N LEU A 5 -19.33 7.06 -38.00
CA LEU A 5 -20.40 7.32 -37.05
C LEU A 5 -21.07 8.68 -37.27
N ARG A 6 -20.27 9.73 -37.56
CA ARG A 6 -20.77 11.08 -37.84
C ARG A 6 -21.59 11.13 -39.13
N VAL A 7 -21.10 10.48 -40.18
CA VAL A 7 -21.83 10.40 -41.46
C VAL A 7 -23.15 9.66 -41.29
N LEU A 8 -23.16 8.54 -40.57
CA LEU A 8 -24.38 7.78 -40.30
C LEU A 8 -25.42 8.59 -39.50
N SER A 9 -24.97 9.35 -38.50
CA SER A 9 -25.84 10.22 -37.70
C SER A 9 -26.42 11.39 -38.49
N ALA A 10 -25.63 11.96 -39.42
CA ALA A 10 -26.08 13.03 -40.30
C ALA A 10 -27.12 12.54 -41.32
N VAL A 11 -26.91 11.34 -41.87
CA VAL A 11 -27.87 10.69 -42.78
C VAL A 11 -29.16 10.35 -42.05
N ALA A 12 -29.09 9.81 -40.83
CA ALA A 12 -30.27 9.53 -40.01
C ALA A 12 -31.06 10.80 -39.67
N GLY A 13 -30.37 11.91 -39.35
CA GLY A 13 -31.00 13.21 -39.12
C GLY A 13 -31.68 13.80 -40.35
N LEU A 14 -31.04 13.68 -41.53
CA LEU A 14 -31.63 14.05 -42.82
C LEU A 14 -32.87 13.21 -43.15
N CYS A 15 -32.82 11.90 -42.91
CA CYS A 15 -33.96 11.02 -43.09
C CYS A 15 -35.10 11.38 -42.13
N PHE A 16 -34.81 11.71 -40.87
CA PHE A 16 -35.81 12.14 -39.89
C PHE A 16 -36.54 13.43 -40.29
N LEU A 17 -35.78 14.43 -40.79
CA LEU A 17 -36.35 15.66 -41.36
C LEU A 17 -37.20 15.36 -42.61
N GLY A 18 -36.72 14.45 -43.46
CA GLY A 18 -37.45 13.97 -44.64
C GLY A 18 -38.81 13.34 -44.28
N THR A 19 -38.88 12.52 -43.24
CA THR A 19 -40.14 11.93 -42.75
C THR A 19 -41.10 12.99 -42.21
N ILE A 20 -40.60 14.02 -41.52
CA ILE A 20 -41.41 15.14 -41.02
C ILE A 20 -41.99 15.95 -42.18
N CYS A 21 -41.20 16.26 -43.21
CA CYS A 21 -41.68 16.94 -44.41
C CYS A 21 -42.75 16.12 -45.16
N PHE A 22 -42.58 14.80 -45.26
CA PHE A 22 -43.58 13.90 -45.86
C PHE A 22 -44.90 13.85 -45.08
N LEU A 23 -44.86 14.02 -43.76
CA LEU A 23 -46.05 14.08 -42.90
C LEU A 23 -46.79 15.43 -42.96
N LEU A 24 -46.06 16.53 -43.18
CA LEU A 24 -46.64 17.88 -43.22
C LEU A 24 -47.28 18.23 -44.57
N TRP A 25 -46.72 17.75 -45.68
CA TRP A 25 -47.24 18.00 -47.04
C TRP A 25 -47.56 16.72 -47.82
N PRO A 26 -48.45 15.85 -47.32
CA PRO A 26 -48.72 14.57 -47.95
C PRO A 26 -49.43 14.72 -49.30
N LYS A 27 -50.22 15.79 -49.50
CA LYS A 27 -51.00 15.99 -50.73
C LYS A 27 -50.14 16.48 -51.89
N GLU A 28 -49.32 17.52 -51.70
CA GLU A 28 -48.45 18.04 -52.77
C GLU A 28 -47.35 17.04 -53.20
N LEU A 29 -46.81 16.27 -52.25
CA LEU A 29 -45.80 15.24 -52.54
C LEU A 29 -46.39 14.03 -53.28
N LYS A 30 -47.60 13.61 -52.89
CA LYS A 30 -48.29 12.48 -53.53
C LYS A 30 -48.67 12.79 -54.99
N GLU A 31 -49.07 14.03 -55.26
CA GLU A 31 -49.41 14.50 -56.61
C GLU A 31 -48.18 14.59 -57.54
N ARG A 32 -47.00 14.93 -57.00
CA ARG A 32 -45.77 15.09 -57.80
C ARG A 32 -44.96 13.80 -57.98
N LEU A 33 -44.91 12.90 -57.00
CA LEU A 33 -44.09 11.68 -57.06
C LEU A 33 -44.84 10.45 -57.58
N GLY A 34 -46.18 10.46 -57.55
CA GLY A 34 -46.97 9.27 -57.81
C GLY A 34 -47.03 8.31 -56.61
N ASP A 35 -48.13 7.56 -56.51
CA ASP A 35 -48.51 6.83 -55.30
C ASP A 35 -47.48 5.75 -54.88
N ASP A 36 -46.92 5.03 -55.86
CA ASP A 36 -45.95 3.95 -55.60
C ASP A 36 -44.59 4.45 -55.13
N VAL A 37 -44.07 5.51 -55.75
CA VAL A 37 -42.77 6.09 -55.37
C VAL A 37 -42.87 6.77 -54.01
N PHE A 38 -43.98 7.45 -53.73
CA PHE A 38 -44.25 8.05 -52.42
C PHE A 38 -44.21 6.99 -51.30
N LYS A 39 -44.90 5.87 -51.51
CA LYS A 39 -44.96 4.78 -50.53
C LYS A 39 -43.60 4.12 -50.28
N LEU A 40 -42.84 3.84 -51.34
CA LEU A 40 -41.50 3.24 -51.24
C LEU A 40 -40.53 4.15 -50.48
N THR A 41 -40.52 5.45 -50.82
CA THR A 41 -39.64 6.44 -50.19
C THR A 41 -39.98 6.62 -48.72
N TYR A 42 -41.27 6.65 -48.38
CA TYR A 42 -41.74 6.74 -47.00
C TYR A 42 -41.35 5.50 -46.17
N GLN A 43 -41.51 4.30 -46.74
CA GLN A 43 -41.09 3.05 -46.08
C GLN A 43 -39.58 3.02 -45.82
N PHE A 44 -38.77 3.47 -46.78
CA PHE A 44 -37.31 3.55 -46.62
C PHE A 44 -36.91 4.54 -45.51
N LEU A 45 -37.51 5.74 -45.51
CA LEU A 45 -37.24 6.75 -44.47
C LEU A 45 -37.63 6.24 -43.07
N LEU A 46 -38.79 5.58 -42.94
CA LEU A 46 -39.20 4.97 -41.68
C LEU A 46 -38.22 3.92 -41.19
N LEU A 47 -37.74 3.05 -42.08
CA LEU A 47 -36.81 1.96 -41.72
C LEU A 47 -35.47 2.51 -41.24
N VAL A 48 -34.96 3.58 -41.89
CA VAL A 48 -33.72 4.26 -41.47
C VAL A 48 -33.90 4.95 -40.11
N VAL A 49 -35.04 5.61 -39.88
CA VAL A 49 -35.33 6.28 -38.59
C VAL A 49 -35.45 5.27 -37.46
N ILE A 50 -36.20 4.18 -37.66
CA ILE A 50 -36.38 3.12 -36.67
C ILE A 50 -35.04 2.43 -36.39
N GLY A 51 -34.27 2.09 -37.43
CA GLY A 51 -32.95 1.49 -37.30
C GLY A 51 -31.94 2.41 -36.59
N GLY A 52 -31.98 3.70 -36.89
CA GLY A 52 -31.16 4.72 -36.21
C GLY A 52 -31.50 4.85 -34.73
N ALA A 53 -32.80 4.90 -34.39
CA ALA A 53 -33.26 4.97 -33.00
C ALA A 53 -32.85 3.71 -32.20
N LEU A 54 -33.04 2.51 -32.77
CA LEU A 54 -32.59 1.24 -32.17
C LEU A 54 -31.06 1.22 -31.96
N SER A 55 -30.29 1.74 -32.92
CA SER A 55 -28.83 1.80 -32.82
C SER A 55 -28.36 2.72 -31.69
N VAL A 56 -29.00 3.88 -31.50
CA VAL A 56 -28.70 4.81 -30.39
C VAL A 56 -28.99 4.17 -29.04
N VAL A 57 -30.17 3.53 -28.89
CA VAL A 57 -30.54 2.84 -27.65
C VAL A 57 -29.55 1.70 -27.36
N TYR A 58 -29.19 0.91 -28.36
CA TYR A 58 -28.22 -0.17 -28.19
C TYR A 58 -26.83 0.34 -27.79
N GLN A 59 -26.36 1.44 -28.40
CA GLN A 59 -25.07 2.05 -28.05
C GLN A 59 -25.04 2.55 -26.61
N GLU A 60 -26.11 3.17 -26.12
CA GLU A 60 -26.16 3.68 -24.74
C GLU A 60 -26.14 2.52 -23.73
N PHE A 61 -26.87 1.44 -24.00
CA PHE A 61 -26.82 0.21 -23.20
C PHE A 61 -25.43 -0.43 -23.20
N GLN A 62 -24.75 -0.46 -24.35
CA GLN A 62 -23.40 -0.99 -24.47
C GLN A 62 -22.40 -0.15 -23.67
N ARG A 63 -22.54 1.17 -23.74
CA ARG A 63 -21.64 2.14 -23.10
C ARG A 63 -21.72 2.05 -21.57
N HIS A 64 -22.92 1.93 -21.02
CA HIS A 64 -23.10 1.69 -19.58
C HIS A 64 -22.42 0.40 -19.12
N ARG A 65 -22.52 -0.69 -19.91
CA ARG A 65 -21.86 -1.96 -19.58
C ARG A 65 -20.34 -1.86 -19.65
N ASP A 66 -19.81 -1.18 -20.66
CA ASP A 66 -18.37 -0.99 -20.83
C ASP A 66 -17.78 -0.10 -19.73
N ASP A 67 -18.50 0.94 -19.32
CA ASP A 67 -18.07 1.84 -18.25
C ASP A 67 -18.10 1.14 -16.88
N GLU A 68 -19.14 0.34 -16.61
CA GLU A 68 -19.18 -0.52 -15.42
C GLU A 68 -18.05 -1.56 -15.41
N ALA A 69 -17.77 -2.20 -16.56
CA ALA A 69 -16.69 -3.17 -16.67
C ALA A 69 -15.32 -2.53 -16.40
N LYS A 70 -15.07 -1.36 -16.98
CA LYS A 70 -13.83 -0.59 -16.75
C LYS A 70 -13.67 -0.16 -15.30
N GLN A 71 -14.76 0.30 -14.65
CA GLN A 71 -14.72 0.65 -13.24
C GLN A 71 -14.37 -0.57 -12.38
N ARG A 72 -15.00 -1.72 -12.62
CA ARG A 72 -14.69 -2.97 -11.91
C ARG A 72 -13.25 -3.42 -12.12
N GLU A 73 -12.73 -3.29 -13.33
CA GLU A 73 -11.34 -3.63 -13.65
C GLU A 73 -10.35 -2.69 -12.93
N GLN A 74 -10.61 -1.38 -12.95
CA GLN A 74 -9.80 -0.39 -12.22
C GLN A 74 -9.84 -0.62 -10.70
N ASP A 75 -11.01 -0.92 -10.15
CA ASP A 75 -11.17 -1.22 -8.73
C ASP A 75 -10.50 -2.53 -8.34
N ALA A 76 -10.51 -3.53 -9.23
CA ALA A 76 -9.78 -4.78 -9.02
C ALA A 76 -8.25 -4.53 -9.04
N ALA A 77 -7.75 -3.81 -10.05
CA ALA A 77 -6.33 -3.46 -10.17
C ALA A 77 -5.85 -2.62 -8.98
N ARG A 78 -6.65 -1.66 -8.52
CA ARG A 78 -6.35 -0.84 -7.34
C ARG A 78 -6.26 -1.70 -6.07
N ARG A 79 -7.23 -2.61 -5.87
CA ARG A 79 -7.22 -3.54 -4.73
C ARG A 79 -6.02 -4.47 -4.76
N GLU A 80 -5.60 -4.93 -5.94
CA GLU A 80 -4.43 -5.77 -6.09
C GLU A 80 -3.13 -5.00 -5.79
N ALA A 81 -2.98 -3.79 -6.32
CA ALA A 81 -1.84 -2.92 -6.02
C ALA A 81 -1.75 -2.62 -4.51
N GLU A 82 -2.88 -2.32 -3.85
CA GLU A 82 -2.91 -2.13 -2.39
C GLU A 82 -2.48 -3.39 -1.63
N ARG A 83 -2.90 -4.59 -2.06
CA ARG A 83 -2.52 -5.86 -1.44
C ARG A 83 -1.02 -6.13 -1.56
N VAL A 84 -0.43 -5.83 -2.72
CA VAL A 84 1.02 -5.98 -2.94
C VAL A 84 1.79 -5.05 -2.01
N LEU A 85 1.40 -3.78 -1.92
CA LEU A 85 2.03 -2.80 -1.02
C LEU A 85 1.94 -3.22 0.45
N GLN A 86 0.78 -3.71 0.90
CA GLN A 86 0.60 -4.19 2.27
C GLN A 86 1.46 -5.41 2.60
N ARG A 87 1.57 -6.37 1.68
CA ARG A 87 2.43 -7.55 1.84
C ARG A 87 3.91 -7.17 1.86
N GLN A 88 4.33 -6.26 0.97
CA GLN A 88 5.70 -5.75 0.96
C GLN A 88 6.02 -5.05 2.29
N PHE A 89 5.13 -4.17 2.77
CA PHE A 89 5.34 -3.48 4.04
C PHE A 89 5.45 -4.46 5.23
N LEU A 90 4.63 -5.52 5.25
CA LEU A 90 4.73 -6.56 6.27
C LEU A 90 6.07 -7.32 6.19
N ALA A 91 6.54 -7.63 4.98
CA ALA A 91 7.81 -8.29 4.78
C ALA A 91 8.98 -7.41 5.27
N ASP A 92 9.00 -6.15 4.87
CA ASP A 92 10.02 -5.18 5.28
C ASP A 92 10.02 -5.01 6.82
N LEU A 93 8.85 -4.91 7.44
CA LEU A 93 8.73 -4.81 8.90
C LEU A 93 9.32 -6.04 9.62
N LEU A 94 9.09 -7.25 9.08
CA LEU A 94 9.66 -8.48 9.63
C LEU A 94 11.17 -8.54 9.44
N GLU A 95 11.68 -8.08 8.30
CA GLU A 95 13.11 -8.04 7.99
C GLU A 95 13.87 -7.13 8.98
N VAL A 96 13.39 -5.91 9.20
CA VAL A 96 14.02 -4.97 10.14
C VAL A 96 14.01 -5.52 11.57
N TYR A 97 12.95 -6.20 11.99
CA TYR A 97 12.93 -6.87 13.29
C TYR A 97 13.92 -8.03 13.39
N GLN A 98 14.08 -8.82 12.32
CA GLN A 98 15.08 -9.89 12.30
C GLN A 98 16.50 -9.32 12.38
N ALA A 99 16.77 -8.20 11.70
CA ALA A 99 18.03 -7.48 11.79
C ALA A 99 18.30 -7.00 13.23
N ALA A 100 17.31 -6.38 13.90
CA ALA A 100 17.41 -6.00 15.31
C ALA A 100 17.73 -7.20 16.23
N MET A 101 17.04 -8.32 16.01
CA MET A 101 17.26 -9.54 16.78
C MET A 101 18.61 -10.21 16.49
N LYS A 102 19.14 -10.05 15.28
CA LYS A 102 20.49 -10.50 14.91
C LYS A 102 21.54 -9.71 15.69
N VAL A 103 21.45 -8.37 15.69
CA VAL A 103 22.33 -7.49 16.46
C VAL A 103 22.29 -7.85 17.94
N ARG A 104 21.08 -8.02 18.51
CA ARG A 104 20.89 -8.46 19.90
C ARG A 104 21.61 -9.77 20.20
N ARG A 105 21.47 -10.79 19.34
CA ARG A 105 22.10 -12.11 19.53
C ARG A 105 23.62 -12.05 19.41
N LEU A 106 24.14 -11.23 18.50
CA LEU A 106 25.58 -11.03 18.32
C LEU A 106 26.18 -10.30 19.53
N LEU A 107 25.52 -9.26 20.03
CA LEU A 107 25.91 -8.58 21.27
C LEU A 107 25.85 -9.53 22.48
N GLN A 108 24.79 -10.34 22.59
CA GLN A 108 24.71 -11.38 23.63
C GLN A 108 25.86 -12.38 23.57
N ALA A 109 26.27 -12.80 22.37
CA ALA A 109 27.38 -13.73 22.20
C ALA A 109 28.72 -13.09 22.58
N LYS A 110 28.95 -11.84 22.14
CA LYS A 110 30.19 -11.09 22.38
C LYS A 110 30.33 -10.62 23.84
N ALA A 111 29.24 -10.28 24.52
CA ALA A 111 29.25 -9.86 25.93
C ALA A 111 29.37 -11.03 26.93
N ARG A 112 29.30 -12.29 26.46
CA ARG A 112 29.41 -13.50 27.28
C ARG A 112 30.85 -14.03 27.39
N GLU A 113 31.84 -13.30 26.90
CA GLU A 113 33.25 -13.62 27.17
C GLU A 113 33.51 -13.47 28.68
N HIS A 114 33.35 -14.58 29.38
CA HIS A 114 33.47 -14.69 30.81
C HIS A 114 34.95 -14.70 31.18
N ILE A 115 35.42 -13.75 31.97
CA ILE A 115 36.73 -13.91 32.62
C ILE A 115 36.54 -14.99 33.70
N PRO A 116 37.25 -16.14 33.63
CA PRO A 116 37.01 -17.27 34.54
C PRO A 116 37.26 -16.98 36.03
N ALA A 117 37.72 -15.78 36.38
CA ALA A 117 38.00 -15.33 37.74
C ALA A 117 37.01 -14.30 38.31
N THR A 118 36.05 -13.77 37.52
CA THR A 118 35.09 -12.76 38.00
C THR A 118 33.69 -12.94 37.39
N THR A 119 32.65 -12.71 38.20
CA THR A 119 31.23 -12.67 37.76
C THR A 119 30.93 -11.45 36.85
N VAL A 120 31.93 -10.67 36.49
CA VAL A 120 31.80 -9.42 35.74
C VAL A 120 31.82 -9.75 34.25
N MET A 121 30.75 -9.38 33.55
CA MET A 121 30.71 -9.45 32.09
C MET A 121 31.40 -8.22 31.52
N LEU A 122 32.39 -8.44 30.65
CA LEU A 122 33.08 -7.37 29.94
C LEU A 122 32.60 -7.29 28.49
N VAL A 123 32.60 -6.07 27.98
CA VAL A 123 32.30 -5.74 26.59
C VAL A 123 33.57 -5.14 25.97
N HIS A 124 34.02 -5.72 24.87
CA HIS A 124 35.15 -5.21 24.07
C HIS A 124 34.70 -4.06 23.16
N ALA A 125 35.51 -3.01 23.04
CA ALA A 125 35.16 -1.80 22.26
C ALA A 125 34.88 -2.09 20.77
N ASN A 126 35.82 -2.68 20.02
CA ASN A 126 35.63 -2.89 18.57
C ASN A 126 34.43 -3.80 18.24
N PRO A 127 34.27 -4.98 18.87
CA PRO A 127 33.14 -5.86 18.59
C PRO A 127 31.79 -5.24 18.97
N TYR A 128 31.80 -4.27 19.88
CA TYR A 128 30.62 -3.52 20.35
C TYR A 128 30.29 -2.36 19.41
N GLU A 129 31.28 -1.58 18.97
CA GLU A 129 31.14 -0.53 17.95
C GLU A 129 30.51 -1.06 16.66
N GLU A 130 31.00 -2.17 16.12
CA GLU A 130 30.42 -2.81 14.92
C GLU A 130 28.92 -3.09 15.09
N GLN A 131 28.51 -3.54 16.28
CA GLN A 131 27.12 -3.91 16.54
C GLN A 131 26.25 -2.69 16.86
N MET A 132 26.83 -1.62 17.41
CA MET A 132 26.13 -0.35 17.60
C MET A 132 25.90 0.37 16.27
N LEU A 133 26.87 0.33 15.35
CA LEU A 133 26.68 0.80 13.97
C LEU A 133 25.57 0.00 13.26
N ALA A 134 25.58 -1.33 13.38
CA ALA A 134 24.50 -2.15 12.83
C ALA A 134 23.14 -1.89 13.50
N LEU A 135 23.11 -1.51 14.79
CA LEU A 135 21.89 -1.13 15.48
C LEU A 135 21.36 0.22 14.99
N LEU A 136 22.25 1.17 14.69
CA LEU A 136 21.92 2.47 14.11
C LEU A 136 21.29 2.30 12.72
N ASP A 137 21.83 1.43 11.88
CA ASP A 137 21.23 1.13 10.56
C ASP A 137 19.79 0.61 10.72
N VAL A 138 19.58 -0.35 11.64
CA VAL A 138 18.25 -0.87 11.97
C VAL A 138 17.31 0.21 12.49
N HIS A 139 17.82 1.15 13.28
CA HIS A 139 17.06 2.28 13.79
C HIS A 139 16.59 3.20 12.65
N LEU A 140 17.47 3.53 11.70
CA LEU A 140 17.12 4.31 10.51
C LEU A 140 16.10 3.58 9.62
N ASP A 141 16.22 2.26 9.47
CA ASP A 141 15.24 1.46 8.75
C ASP A 141 13.85 1.50 9.40
N PHE A 142 13.78 1.46 10.74
CA PHE A 142 12.51 1.64 11.46
C PHE A 142 11.90 3.02 11.23
N GLN A 143 12.70 4.09 11.20
CA GLN A 143 12.20 5.44 10.88
C GLN A 143 11.67 5.54 9.45
N SER A 144 12.35 4.91 8.49
CA SER A 144 11.89 4.80 7.11
C SER A 144 10.54 4.08 7.03
N LEU A 145 10.38 2.98 7.78
CA LEU A 145 9.11 2.25 7.88
C LEU A 145 8.00 3.09 8.54
N GLU A 146 8.30 3.90 9.55
CA GLU A 146 7.32 4.81 10.16
C GLU A 146 6.81 5.83 9.13
N SER A 147 7.72 6.49 8.39
CA SER A 147 7.35 7.43 7.34
C SER A 147 6.50 6.77 6.24
N ARG A 148 6.88 5.55 5.83
CA ARG A 148 6.11 4.78 4.84
C ARG A 148 4.74 4.38 5.37
N ALA A 149 4.61 4.05 6.65
CA ALA A 149 3.33 3.68 7.26
C ALA A 149 2.26 4.76 7.09
N GLU A 150 2.64 6.05 7.13
CA GLU A 150 1.74 7.18 6.92
C GLU A 150 1.18 7.25 5.48
N THR A 151 1.93 6.74 4.51
CA THR A 151 1.56 6.77 3.08
C THR A 151 0.70 5.58 2.65
N ILE A 152 0.67 4.50 3.42
CA ILE A 152 -0.13 3.33 3.08
C ILE A 152 -1.60 3.64 3.34
N SER A 153 -2.44 3.39 2.33
CA SER A 153 -3.89 3.52 2.41
C SER A 153 -4.52 2.45 3.31
N LEU A 154 -4.27 2.55 4.62
CA LEU A 154 -4.95 1.82 5.67
C LEU A 154 -6.06 2.70 6.26
N SER A 155 -7.00 2.09 6.97
CA SER A 155 -8.00 2.89 7.69
C SER A 155 -7.27 3.73 8.76
N ARG A 156 -7.69 4.99 8.91
CA ARG A 156 -7.11 5.95 9.87
C ARG A 156 -6.79 5.39 11.27
N PRO A 157 -7.66 4.57 11.93
CA PRO A 157 -7.32 3.97 13.23
C PRO A 157 -6.18 2.94 13.17
N ILE A 158 -6.00 2.27 12.03
CA ILE A 158 -4.94 1.29 11.81
C ILE A 158 -3.62 2.01 11.57
N THR A 159 -3.61 3.04 10.73
CA THR A 159 -2.44 3.90 10.50
C THR A 159 -1.96 4.55 11.81
N ALA A 160 -2.88 5.03 12.64
CA ALA A 160 -2.54 5.62 13.95
C ALA A 160 -1.90 4.60 14.92
N LYS A 161 -2.39 3.35 14.96
CA LYS A 161 -1.78 2.28 15.77
C LYS A 161 -0.43 1.84 15.21
N LEU A 162 -0.31 1.81 13.88
CA LEU A 162 0.94 1.51 13.19
C LEU A 162 2.00 2.59 13.32
N ALA A 163 1.63 3.86 13.49
CA ALA A 163 2.55 4.97 13.73
C ALA A 163 2.91 5.16 15.22
N ALA A 164 2.00 4.83 16.14
CA ALA A 164 2.27 4.93 17.58
C ALA A 164 3.30 3.90 18.09
N ASN A 165 3.36 2.71 17.47
CA ASN A 165 4.27 1.64 17.87
C ASN A 165 5.76 1.93 17.51
N PRO A 166 6.09 2.41 16.28
CA PRO A 166 7.43 2.84 15.90
C PRO A 166 8.04 3.90 16.81
N ARG A 167 7.28 4.88 17.32
CA ARG A 167 7.81 5.91 18.23
C ARG A 167 8.37 5.36 19.53
N SER A 168 7.76 4.31 20.08
CA SER A 168 8.28 3.65 21.28
C SER A 168 9.56 2.87 21.00
N ILE A 169 9.67 2.31 19.79
CA ILE A 169 10.83 1.58 19.29
C ILE A 169 11.99 2.55 19.00
N ASP A 170 11.70 3.65 18.32
CA ASP A 170 12.62 4.75 18.01
C ASP A 170 13.23 5.34 19.27
N LYS A 171 12.39 5.68 20.27
CA LYS A 171 12.87 6.16 21.57
C LYS A 171 13.78 5.15 22.25
N TYR A 172 13.42 3.87 22.26
CA TYR A 172 14.21 2.82 22.89
C TYR A 172 15.58 2.62 22.21
N PHE A 173 15.63 2.61 20.88
CA PHE A 173 16.91 2.52 20.16
C PHE A 173 17.76 3.77 20.35
N ASN A 174 17.15 4.95 20.36
CA ASN A 174 17.87 6.18 20.63
C ASN A 174 18.50 6.20 22.03
N GLU A 175 17.83 5.66 23.04
CA GLU A 175 18.40 5.51 24.39
C GLU A 175 19.64 4.59 24.40
N ILE A 176 19.62 3.48 23.66
CA ILE A 176 20.76 2.57 23.54
C ILE A 176 21.93 3.22 22.79
N VAL A 177 21.65 3.89 21.66
CA VAL A 177 22.68 4.54 20.84
C VAL A 177 23.28 5.75 21.55
N SER A 178 22.48 6.52 22.30
CA SER A 178 22.96 7.64 23.10
C SER A 178 23.86 7.17 24.25
N GLU A 179 23.45 6.10 24.96
CA GLU A 179 24.29 5.47 25.99
C GLU A 179 25.64 5.06 25.41
N TYR A 180 25.65 4.47 24.21
CA TYR A 180 26.89 4.13 23.50
C TYR A 180 27.76 5.36 23.24
N ALA A 181 27.21 6.42 22.64
CA ALA A 181 27.95 7.63 22.28
C ALA A 181 28.60 8.29 23.52
N ASP A 182 27.87 8.35 24.63
CA ASP A 182 28.35 8.94 25.88
C ASP A 182 29.48 8.11 26.52
N HIS A 183 29.42 6.79 26.38
CA HIS A 183 30.32 5.86 27.06
C HIS A 183 31.50 5.39 26.22
N PHE A 184 31.52 5.69 24.91
CA PHE A 184 32.56 5.27 23.97
C PHE A 184 33.97 5.76 24.36
N SER A 185 34.09 7.02 24.77
CA SER A 185 35.37 7.63 25.19
C SER A 185 35.94 7.05 26.50
N ALA A 186 35.11 6.31 27.25
CA ALA A 186 35.44 5.79 28.57
C ALA A 186 35.73 4.27 28.56
N PHE A 187 35.88 3.66 27.38
CA PHE A 187 36.51 2.34 27.25
C PHE A 187 38.01 2.46 27.58
N THR A 188 38.51 1.61 28.48
CA THR A 188 39.88 1.68 28.98
C THR A 188 40.58 0.31 28.92
N GLY A 189 41.91 0.29 28.96
CA GLY A 189 42.73 -0.93 28.91
C GLY A 189 43.21 -1.34 27.52
N GLN A 190 43.98 -2.42 27.46
CA GLN A 190 44.45 -3.06 26.22
C GLN A 190 44.16 -4.58 26.27
N PRO A 191 43.17 -5.08 25.52
CA PRO A 191 42.25 -4.35 24.64
C PRO A 191 41.25 -3.47 25.42
N PRO A 192 40.69 -2.40 24.80
CA PRO A 192 39.74 -1.51 25.47
C PRO A 192 38.46 -2.27 25.84
N THR A 193 38.13 -2.28 27.13
CA THR A 193 37.00 -3.04 27.68
C THR A 193 36.21 -2.21 28.68
N ARG A 194 34.95 -2.60 28.90
CA ARG A 194 34.08 -1.99 29.90
C ARG A 194 33.16 -3.03 30.54
N GLN A 195 32.75 -2.81 31.79
CA GLN A 195 31.77 -3.67 32.44
C GLN A 195 30.37 -3.46 31.86
N LEU A 196 29.68 -4.53 31.52
CA LEU A 196 28.32 -4.49 30.99
C LEU A 196 27.34 -3.78 31.96
N ASN A 197 27.61 -3.88 33.26
CA ASN A 197 26.79 -3.30 34.33
C ASN A 197 26.72 -1.76 34.25
N GLU A 198 27.72 -1.13 33.64
CA GLU A 198 27.80 0.31 33.44
C GLU A 198 27.03 0.77 32.19
N LEU A 199 26.57 -0.17 31.36
CA LEU A 199 25.79 0.06 30.15
C LEU A 199 24.37 -0.46 30.40
N GLY A 200 23.56 0.30 31.14
CA GLY A 200 22.25 -0.12 31.63
C GLY A 200 21.24 -0.46 30.52
N HIS A 201 21.17 0.35 29.47
CA HIS A 201 20.24 0.12 28.35
C HIS A 201 20.70 -1.04 27.48
N VAL A 202 22.00 -1.16 27.21
CA VAL A 202 22.58 -2.30 26.48
C VAL A 202 22.40 -3.59 27.29
N ALA A 203 22.62 -3.55 28.61
CA ALA A 203 22.41 -4.68 29.51
C ALA A 203 20.96 -5.16 29.48
N ASP A 204 19.97 -4.25 29.53
CA ASP A 204 18.55 -4.60 29.36
C ASP A 204 18.28 -5.22 27.98
N PHE A 205 18.83 -4.64 26.91
CA PHE A 205 18.67 -5.13 25.55
C PHE A 205 19.16 -6.57 25.40
N ILE A 206 20.35 -6.88 25.93
CA ILE A 206 20.99 -8.19 25.81
C ILE A 206 20.63 -9.16 26.94
N ALA A 207 19.88 -8.74 27.96
CA ALA A 207 19.48 -9.63 29.05
C ALA A 207 18.68 -10.85 28.57
N LYS A 208 18.53 -11.85 29.44
CA LYS A 208 17.56 -12.93 29.18
C LYS A 208 16.17 -12.29 29.09
N TYR A 209 15.35 -12.79 28.16
CA TYR A 209 14.01 -12.23 27.96
C TYR A 209 13.19 -12.26 29.26
N ASN A 210 12.71 -11.09 29.67
CA ASN A 210 11.78 -10.88 30.76
C ASN A 210 10.59 -10.07 30.22
N PRO A 211 9.33 -10.52 30.37
CA PRO A 211 8.14 -9.80 29.88
C PRO A 211 7.92 -8.41 30.48
N GLU A 212 8.57 -8.11 31.61
CA GLU A 212 8.53 -6.81 32.30
C GLU A 212 9.73 -5.91 31.95
N SER A 213 10.68 -6.39 31.13
CA SER A 213 11.85 -5.60 30.76
C SER A 213 11.50 -4.46 29.80
N THR A 214 12.35 -3.43 29.75
CA THR A 214 12.16 -2.29 28.83
C THR A 214 12.18 -2.78 27.39
N PHE A 215 13.08 -3.71 27.04
CA PHE A 215 13.06 -4.43 25.76
C PHE A 215 11.70 -5.05 25.41
N ALA A 216 11.03 -5.71 26.37
CA ALA A 216 9.75 -6.35 26.10
C ALA A 216 8.62 -5.32 25.90
N ILE A 217 8.62 -4.26 26.70
CA ILE A 217 7.56 -3.24 26.73
C ILE A 217 7.71 -2.23 25.59
N ALA A 218 8.92 -1.72 25.35
CA ALA A 218 9.19 -0.65 24.39
C ALA A 218 9.48 -1.16 22.97
N PHE A 219 9.95 -2.40 22.81
CA PHE A 219 10.31 -2.96 21.50
C PHE A 219 9.44 -4.15 21.08
N ARG A 220 9.47 -5.26 21.83
CA ARG A 220 8.89 -6.52 21.38
C ARG A 220 7.36 -6.52 21.33
N LYS A 221 6.68 -5.96 22.34
CA LYS A 221 5.21 -5.88 22.39
C LYS A 221 4.65 -4.93 21.31
N PRO A 222 5.13 -3.69 21.14
CA PRO A 222 4.69 -2.78 20.08
C PRO A 222 4.90 -3.38 18.68
N PHE A 223 6.04 -4.03 18.44
CA PHE A 223 6.31 -4.71 17.18
C PHE A 223 5.28 -5.81 16.88
N ARG A 224 5.03 -6.70 17.84
CA ARG A 224 4.03 -7.78 17.69
C ARG A 224 2.63 -7.23 17.45
N ALA A 225 2.28 -6.14 18.12
CA ALA A 225 1.00 -5.47 17.91
C ALA A 225 0.87 -4.89 16.50
N ALA A 226 1.93 -4.28 15.96
CA ALA A 226 1.95 -3.77 14.58
C ALA A 226 1.79 -4.91 13.55
N VAL A 227 2.54 -6.01 13.71
CA VAL A 227 2.43 -7.20 12.85
C VAL A 227 1.04 -7.80 12.92
N ALA A 228 0.48 -8.00 14.12
CA ALA A 228 -0.86 -8.56 14.28
C ALA A 228 -1.93 -7.67 13.63
N THR A 229 -1.77 -6.35 13.73
CA THR A 229 -2.67 -5.38 13.09
C THR A 229 -2.62 -5.51 11.57
N LEU A 230 -1.43 -5.56 10.96
CA LEU A 230 -1.27 -5.72 9.51
C LEU A 230 -1.79 -7.07 9.01
N GLN A 231 -1.46 -8.15 9.71
CA GLN A 231 -1.94 -9.49 9.38
C GLN A 231 -3.47 -9.57 9.44
N GLY A 232 -4.10 -8.95 10.45
CA GLY A 232 -5.55 -8.85 10.57
C GLY A 232 -6.19 -8.18 9.34
N VAL A 233 -5.60 -7.07 8.85
CA VAL A 233 -6.08 -6.37 7.64
C VAL A 233 -5.97 -7.24 6.39
N ILE A 234 -4.82 -7.91 6.23
CA ILE A 234 -4.55 -8.76 5.07
C ILE A 234 -5.53 -9.95 5.04
N ILE A 235 -5.78 -10.58 6.20
CA ILE A 235 -6.67 -11.75 6.31
C ILE A 235 -8.14 -11.34 6.14
N GLN A 236 -8.61 -10.28 6.79
CA GLN A 236 -10.00 -9.82 6.65
C GLN A 236 -10.33 -9.44 5.20
N ARG A 237 -9.42 -8.82 4.46
CA ARG A 237 -9.61 -8.51 3.03
C ARG A 237 -9.45 -9.70 2.09
N SER A 238 -8.93 -10.83 2.57
CA SER A 238 -8.83 -12.08 1.81
C SER A 238 -10.08 -12.97 1.94
N GLY A 239 -10.93 -12.73 2.95
CA GLY A 239 -12.18 -13.48 3.17
C GLY A 239 -13.42 -12.91 2.45
N TYR A 240 -13.28 -11.81 1.73
CA TYR A 240 -14.35 -11.16 0.94
C TYR A 240 -14.21 -11.36 -0.58
N THR A 241 -13.47 -12.40 -0.99
CA THR A 241 -13.46 -12.93 -2.36
C THR A 241 -14.21 -14.24 -2.38
#